data_AF-A0A9N9BEK5-F1
#
_entry.id   AF-A0A9N9BEK5-F1
#
_cell.length_a   1.000
_cell.length_b   1.000
_cell.length_c   1.000
_cell.angle_alpha   90.00
_cell.angle_beta   90.00
_cell.angle_gamma   90.00
#
_symmetry.space_group_name_H-M   'P 1'
#
loop_
_entity.id
_entity.type
_entity.pdbx_description
1 polymer ?
#
loop_
_entity_poly.entity_id
_entity_poly.type
_entity_poly.pdbx_seq_one_letter_code
_entity_poly.pdbx_strand_id
1 'polypeptide(L)'
;MQGIQHDKRLPQVSNPKTQSFINETWLIENELNSLSSNISNILSIQTQITIATSDKNEISLLKSRDSLLSLTKNLLISTKNKIKSLEVQNLKEVGASSTANDFEFRNQRIIHLKEKIYSMFGNL
;
A
#
# COMPACT_ATOMS: atom_id res chain seq x y z
N MET A 1 -10.67 -19.52 26.02
CA MET A 1 -10.96 -18.61 24.89
C MET A 1 -9.93 -18.90 23.80
N GLN A 2 -10.31 -19.63 22.76
CA GLN A 2 -9.42 -19.96 21.64
C GLN A 2 -9.33 -18.76 20.71
N GLY A 3 -8.12 -18.26 20.49
CA GLY A 3 -7.84 -17.23 19.50
C GLY A 3 -8.00 -17.83 18.11
N ILE A 4 -8.95 -17.31 17.34
CA ILE A 4 -9.08 -17.62 15.92
C ILE A 4 -7.87 -16.99 15.24
N GLN A 5 -6.85 -17.80 14.95
CA GLN A 5 -5.82 -17.42 14.00
C GLN A 5 -6.51 -17.30 12.63
N HIS A 6 -6.70 -16.07 12.17
CA HIS A 6 -7.00 -15.84 10.76
C HIS A 6 -5.80 -16.34 9.95
N ASP A 7 -5.93 -17.56 9.42
CA ASP A 7 -5.00 -18.15 8.48
C ASP A 7 -4.92 -17.19 7.29
N LYS A 8 -3.86 -16.38 7.20
CA LYS A 8 -3.62 -15.41 6.11
C LYS A 8 -3.23 -16.12 4.81
N ARG A 9 -3.91 -17.22 4.47
CA ARG A 9 -3.64 -17.96 3.24
C ARG A 9 -4.27 -17.19 2.08
N LEU A 10 -3.43 -16.86 1.10
CA LEU A 10 -3.88 -16.23 -0.13
C LEU A 10 -4.88 -17.15 -0.84
N PRO A 11 -5.93 -16.60 -1.49
CA PRO A 11 -6.85 -17.38 -2.30
C PRO A 11 -6.05 -18.24 -3.29
N GLN A 12 -6.31 -19.54 -3.29
CA GLN A 12 -5.73 -20.47 -4.25
C GLN A 12 -6.61 -20.47 -5.49
N VAL A 13 -6.08 -19.99 -6.61
CA VAL A 13 -6.77 -19.98 -7.90
C VAL A 13 -6.09 -20.94 -8.87
N SER A 14 -6.88 -21.60 -9.72
CA SER A 14 -6.38 -22.60 -10.67
C SER A 14 -5.53 -22.01 -11.79
N ASN A 15 -5.66 -20.70 -12.06
CA ASN A 15 -4.86 -19.99 -13.07
C ASN A 15 -3.55 -19.46 -12.46
N PRO A 16 -2.37 -19.98 -12.86
CA PRO A 16 -1.08 -19.55 -12.31
C PRO A 16 -0.78 -18.06 -12.48
N LYS A 17 -1.27 -17.42 -13.56
CA LYS A 17 -1.11 -15.99 -13.78
C LYS A 17 -1.94 -15.19 -12.78
N THR A 18 -3.18 -15.60 -12.57
CA THR A 18 -4.05 -15.00 -11.53
C THR A 18 -3.47 -15.22 -10.14
N GLN A 19 -2.82 -16.37 -9.87
CA GLN A 19 -2.14 -16.60 -8.60
C GLN A 19 -0.93 -15.68 -8.40
N SER A 20 -0.08 -15.49 -9.42
CA SER A 20 1.03 -14.53 -9.37
C SER A 20 0.52 -13.12 -9.09
N PHE A 21 -0.52 -12.71 -9.81
CA PHE A 21 -1.19 -11.43 -9.60
C PHE A 21 -1.71 -11.26 -8.16
N ILE A 22 -2.35 -12.29 -7.59
CA ILE A 22 -2.81 -12.25 -6.19
C ILE A 22 -1.63 -12.05 -5.23
N ASN A 23 -0.53 -12.76 -5.43
CA ASN A 23 0.67 -12.62 -4.60
C ASN A 23 1.26 -11.20 -4.69
N GLU A 24 1.37 -10.66 -5.90
CA GLU A 24 1.88 -9.30 -6.14
C GLU A 24 0.98 -8.25 -5.49
N THR A 25 -0.35 -8.37 -5.64
CA THR A 25 -1.30 -7.43 -5.02
C THR A 25 -1.27 -7.49 -3.50
N TRP A 26 -1.02 -8.67 -2.90
CA TRP A 26 -0.87 -8.79 -1.45
C TRP A 26 0.38 -8.08 -0.93
N LEU A 27 1.51 -8.18 -1.65
CA LEU A 27 2.72 -7.42 -1.30
C LEU A 27 2.46 -5.91 -1.36
N ILE A 28 1.76 -5.45 -2.40
CA ILE A 28 1.35 -4.06 -2.53
C ILE A 28 0.43 -3.64 -1.37
N GLU A 29 -0.51 -4.49 -0.93
CA GLU A 29 -1.36 -4.18 0.22
C GLU A 29 -0.56 -3.99 1.52
N ASN A 30 0.47 -4.79 1.75
CA ASN A 30 1.34 -4.63 2.91
C ASN A 30 2.14 -3.33 2.86
N GLU A 31 2.58 -2.91 1.66
CA GLU A 31 3.20 -1.60 1.45
C GLU A 31 2.20 -0.46 1.72
N LEU A 32 0.94 -0.59 1.28
CA LEU A 32 -0.11 0.37 1.57
C LEU A 32 -0.42 0.46 3.08
N ASN A 33 -0.41 -0.66 3.79
CA ASN A 33 -0.55 -0.67 5.25
C ASN A 33 0.64 0.03 5.93
N SER A 34 1.85 -0.18 5.43
CA SER A 34 3.05 0.53 5.91
C SER A 34 2.97 2.04 5.65
N LEU A 35 2.48 2.45 4.48
CA LEU A 35 2.21 3.86 4.16
C LEU A 35 1.23 4.48 5.16
N SER A 36 0.11 3.81 5.43
CA SER A 36 -0.87 4.28 6.41
C SER A 36 -0.25 4.45 7.80
N SER A 37 0.53 3.46 8.25
CA SER A 37 1.23 3.52 9.55
C SER A 37 2.22 4.69 9.61
N ASN A 38 3.01 4.88 8.55
CA ASN A 38 3.95 5.99 8.48
C ASN A 38 3.24 7.36 8.53
N ILE A 39 2.11 7.52 7.83
CA ILE A 39 1.31 8.76 7.89
C ILE A 39 0.84 9.02 9.32
N SER A 40 0.27 8.02 10.00
CA SER A 40 -0.15 8.15 11.41
C SER A 40 1.00 8.55 12.32
N ASN A 41 2.19 7.96 12.12
CA ASN A 41 3.40 8.29 12.88
C ASN A 41 3.89 9.71 12.58
N ILE A 42 3.86 10.16 11.32
CA ILE A 42 4.19 11.54 10.94
C ILE A 42 3.26 12.52 11.64
N LEU A 43 1.95 12.26 11.65
CA LEU A 43 0.96 13.10 12.33
C LEU A 43 1.20 13.11 13.85
N SER A 44 1.52 11.95 14.45
CA SER A 44 1.87 11.87 15.87
C SER A 44 3.12 12.69 16.22
N ILE A 45 4.18 12.59 15.41
CA ILE A 45 5.39 13.39 15.61
C ILE A 45 5.08 14.88 15.45
N GLN A 46 4.22 15.25 14.49
CA GLN A 46 3.79 16.63 14.30
C GLN A 46 3.06 17.18 15.54
N THR A 47 2.19 16.39 16.17
CA THR A 47 1.58 16.76 17.46
C THR A 47 2.62 16.94 18.56
N GLN A 48 3.62 16.05 18.64
CA GLN A 48 4.69 16.14 19.63
C GLN A 48 5.56 17.39 19.44
N ILE A 49 5.83 17.78 18.19
CA ILE A 49 6.51 19.03 17.85
C ILE A 49 5.71 20.23 18.37
N THR A 50 4.40 20.27 18.12
CA THR A 50 3.54 21.38 18.54
C THR A 50 3.52 21.59 20.05
N ILE A 51 3.69 20.54 20.85
CA ILE A 51 3.68 20.62 22.32
C ILE A 51 5.09 20.60 22.93
N ALA A 52 6.15 20.61 22.12
CA ALA A 52 7.51 20.57 22.60
C ALA A 52 7.85 21.87 23.36
N THR A 53 8.40 21.72 24.56
CA THR A 53 8.81 22.85 25.43
C THR A 53 10.32 23.08 25.45
N SER A 54 11.07 22.36 24.62
CA SER A 54 12.53 22.43 24.53
C SER A 54 13.00 22.33 23.08
N ASP A 55 13.82 23.28 22.68
CA ASP A 55 14.43 23.37 21.35
C ASP A 55 15.18 22.07 20.97
N LYS A 56 15.87 21.45 21.94
CA LYS A 56 16.60 20.20 21.71
C LYS A 56 15.65 19.06 21.34
N ASN A 57 14.50 18.97 22.00
CA ASN A 57 13.49 17.96 21.71
C ASN A 57 12.81 18.24 20.37
N GLU A 58 12.46 19.50 20.12
CA GLU A 58 11.85 19.94 18.86
C GLU A 58 12.75 19.61 17.66
N ILE A 59 14.04 19.96 17.72
CA ILE A 59 15.02 19.66 16.65
C ILE A 59 15.13 18.15 16.41
N SER A 60 15.10 17.34 17.46
CA SER A 60 15.14 15.89 17.33
C SER A 60 13.88 15.35 16.62
N LEU A 61 12.70 15.81 17.03
CA LEU A 61 11.42 15.40 16.46
C LEU A 61 11.31 15.84 14.98
N LEU A 62 11.75 17.05 14.64
CA LEU A 62 11.80 17.55 13.26
C LEU A 62 12.64 16.63 12.36
N LYS A 63 13.84 16.24 12.81
CA LYS A 63 14.70 15.31 12.07
C LYS A 63 14.03 13.95 11.86
N SER A 64 13.40 13.40 12.90
CA SER A 64 12.67 12.12 12.80
C SER A 64 11.49 12.20 11.83
N ARG A 65 10.70 13.29 11.89
CA ARG A 65 9.59 13.54 10.96
C ARG A 65 10.09 13.62 9.52
N ASP A 66 11.14 14.38 9.26
CA ASP A 66 11.64 14.63 7.92
C ASP A 66 12.23 13.35 7.29
N SER A 67 12.93 12.55 8.10
CA SER A 67 13.39 11.22 7.70
C SER A 67 12.22 10.31 7.32
N LEU A 68 11.19 10.24 8.17
CA LEU A 68 10.02 9.40 7.92
C LEU A 68 9.20 9.88 6.72
N LEU A 69 9.08 11.20 6.52
CA LEU A 69 8.46 11.80 5.34
C LEU A 69 9.18 11.38 4.05
N SER A 70 10.52 11.43 4.04
CA SER A 70 11.32 11.01 2.89
C SER A 70 11.11 9.53 2.56
N LEU A 71 11.18 8.65 3.57
CA LEU A 71 10.91 7.21 3.41
C LEU A 71 9.50 6.94 2.87
N THR A 72 8.51 7.66 3.41
CA THR A 72 7.10 7.52 3.01
C THR A 72 6.87 7.96 1.57
N LYS A 73 7.50 9.06 1.13
CA LYS A 73 7.44 9.51 -0.27
C LYS A 73 8.04 8.48 -1.22
N ASN A 74 9.20 7.92 -0.88
CA ASN A 74 9.86 6.90 -1.69
C ASN A 74 9.02 5.63 -1.80
N LEU A 75 8.44 5.18 -0.68
CA LEU A 75 7.53 4.04 -0.67
C LEU A 75 6.29 4.31 -1.54
N LEU A 76 5.67 5.49 -1.42
CA LEU A 76 4.50 5.87 -2.22
C LEU A 76 4.79 5.82 -3.72
N ILE A 77 5.93 6.36 -4.14
CA ILE A 77 6.35 6.34 -5.56
C ILE A 77 6.53 4.90 -6.04
N SER A 78 7.26 4.08 -5.26
CA SER A 78 7.48 2.66 -5.56
C SER A 78 6.16 1.90 -5.70
N THR A 79 5.26 2.04 -4.72
CA THR A 79 3.96 1.36 -4.71
C THR A 79 3.06 1.82 -5.87
N LYS A 80 3.03 3.12 -6.20
CA LYS A 80 2.32 3.65 -7.39
C LYS A 80 2.84 3.03 -8.69
N ASN A 81 4.16 2.92 -8.82
CA ASN A 81 4.79 2.31 -10.00
C ASN A 81 4.45 0.82 -10.14
N LYS A 82 4.41 0.07 -9.03
CA LYS A 82 3.99 -1.34 -9.01
C LYS A 82 2.54 -1.50 -9.46
N ILE A 83 1.62 -0.68 -8.95
CA ILE A 83 0.21 -0.69 -9.39
C ILE A 83 0.09 -0.37 -10.88
N LYS A 84 0.85 0.61 -11.38
CA LYS A 84 0.88 0.93 -12.82
C LYS A 84 1.41 -0.24 -13.65
N SER A 85 2.41 -0.96 -13.16
CA SER A 85 2.91 -2.17 -13.80
C SER A 85 1.83 -3.27 -13.88
N LEU A 86 1.08 -3.50 -12.80
CA LEU A 86 -0.04 -4.45 -12.80
C LEU A 86 -1.12 -4.08 -13.82
N GLU A 87 -1.44 -2.79 -13.96
CA GLU A 87 -2.40 -2.32 -14.97
C GLU A 87 -1.92 -2.62 -16.40
N VAL A 88 -0.67 -2.31 -16.71
CA VAL A 88 -0.08 -2.61 -18.02
C VAL A 88 -0.03 -4.12 -18.28
N GLN A 89 0.32 -4.93 -17.28
CA GLN A 89 0.32 -6.39 -17.40
C GLN A 89 -1.10 -6.93 -17.63
N ASN A 90 -2.08 -6.48 -16.85
CA ASN A 90 -3.46 -6.94 -16.98
C ASN A 90 -4.03 -6.65 -18.39
N LEU A 91 -3.72 -5.49 -18.96
CA LEU A 91 -4.11 -5.13 -20.33
C LEU A 91 -3.45 -6.04 -21.39
N LYS A 92 -2.17 -6.41 -21.20
CA LYS A 92 -1.47 -7.32 -22.11
C LYS A 92 -2.01 -8.76 -22.06
N GLU A 93 -2.60 -9.15 -20.93
CA GLU A 93 -3.15 -10.50 -20.75
C GLU A 93 -4.51 -10.73 -21.42
N VAL A 94 -5.19 -9.66 -21.89
CA VAL A 94 -6.52 -9.72 -22.53
C VAL A 94 -6.55 -10.60 -23.80
N GLY A 95 -5.40 -10.94 -24.38
CA GLY A 95 -5.29 -11.86 -25.52
C GLY A 95 -4.61 -13.21 -25.24
N ALA A 96 -4.15 -13.46 -24.01
CA ALA A 96 -3.16 -14.51 -23.71
C ALA A 96 -3.66 -15.59 -22.75
N SER A 97 -4.83 -16.17 -23.04
CA SER A 97 -5.42 -17.30 -22.31
C SER A 97 -6.12 -16.97 -20.98
N SER A 98 -6.45 -15.69 -20.74
CA SER A 98 -7.21 -15.26 -19.56
C SER A 98 -8.72 -15.26 -19.88
N THR A 99 -9.56 -15.72 -18.95
CA THR A 99 -11.01 -15.54 -19.09
C THR A 99 -11.38 -14.06 -18.88
N ALA A 100 -12.55 -13.65 -19.38
CA ALA A 100 -13.09 -12.31 -19.11
C ALA A 100 -13.27 -12.08 -17.59
N ASN A 101 -13.70 -13.12 -16.86
CA ASN A 101 -13.86 -13.08 -15.41
C ASN A 101 -12.53 -12.87 -14.67
N ASP A 102 -11.46 -13.55 -15.10
CA ASP A 102 -10.12 -13.34 -14.54
C ASP A 102 -9.63 -11.90 -14.77
N PHE A 103 -9.84 -11.37 -15.98
CA PHE A 103 -9.46 -10.00 -16.32
C PHE A 103 -10.22 -8.98 -15.46
N GLU A 104 -11.54 -9.15 -15.33
CA GLU A 104 -12.38 -8.27 -14.53
C GLU A 104 -11.99 -8.32 -13.04
N PHE A 105 -11.76 -9.53 -12.49
CA PHE A 105 -11.26 -9.70 -11.13
C PHE A 105 -9.96 -8.94 -10.89
N ARG A 106 -8.97 -9.10 -11.78
CA ARG A 106 -7.69 -8.38 -11.68
C ARG A 106 -7.88 -6.87 -11.79
N ASN A 107 -8.79 -6.43 -12.67
CA ASN A 107 -9.09 -5.01 -12.85
C ASN A 107 -9.73 -4.40 -11.60
N GLN A 108 -10.75 -5.04 -11.02
CA GLN A 108 -11.37 -4.61 -9.76
C GLN A 108 -10.35 -4.53 -8.63
N ARG A 109 -9.42 -5.48 -8.56
CA ARG A 109 -8.35 -5.47 -7.56
C ARG A 109 -7.38 -4.30 -7.75
N ILE A 110 -7.00 -3.98 -8.98
CA ILE A 110 -6.17 -2.79 -9.28
C ILE A 110 -6.89 -1.51 -8.89
N ILE A 111 -8.19 -1.39 -9.19
CA ILE A 111 -9.03 -0.25 -8.81
C ILE A 111 -9.03 -0.08 -7.29
N HIS A 112 -9.27 -1.16 -6.54
CA HIS A 112 -9.24 -1.14 -5.08
C HIS A 112 -7.90 -0.61 -4.52
N LEU A 113 -6.77 -1.04 -5.07
CA LEU A 113 -5.45 -0.55 -4.64
C LEU A 113 -5.28 0.95 -4.91
N LYS A 114 -5.77 1.44 -6.06
CA LYS A 114 -5.76 2.87 -6.41
C LYS A 114 -6.65 3.68 -5.47
N GLU A 115 -7.85 3.20 -5.18
CA GLU A 115 -8.78 3.83 -4.23
C GLU A 115 -8.18 3.91 -2.82
N LYS A 116 -7.48 2.87 -2.37
CA LYS A 116 -6.80 2.87 -1.07
C LYS A 116 -5.68 3.92 -1.00
N ILE A 117 -4.95 4.16 -2.10
CA ILE A 117 -4.02 5.30 -2.18
C ILE A 117 -4.79 6.62 -2.12
N TYR A 118 -5.86 6.75 -2.89
CA TYR A 118 -6.65 7.97 -2.92
C TYR A 118 -7.25 8.30 -1.54
N SER A 119 -7.75 7.33 -0.79
CA SER A 119 -8.28 7.57 0.56
C SER A 119 -7.22 8.06 1.56
N MET A 120 -5.95 7.65 1.38
CA MET A 120 -4.85 8.06 2.26
C MET A 120 -4.34 9.47 1.96
N PHE A 121 -4.41 9.93 0.71
CA PHE A 121 -3.76 11.17 0.26
C PHE A 121 -4.70 12.19 -0.39
N GLY A 122 -5.92 11.82 -0.75
CA GLY A 122 -6.91 12.66 -1.44
C GLY A 122 -7.88 13.40 -0.50
N ASN A 123 -7.83 13.15 0.80
CA ASN A 123 -8.59 13.85 1.84
C ASN A 123 -7.72 14.86 2.64
N LEU A 124 -6.57 15.27 2.09
CA LEU A 124 -5.73 16.37 2.57
C LEU A 124 -5.81 17.51 1.55
#